data_AF-A0A2P5B2U4-F1
#
_entry.id   AF-A0A2P5B2U4-F1
#
_cell.length_a   1.000
_cell.length_b   1.000
_cell.length_c   1.000
_cell.angle_alpha   90.00
_cell.angle_beta   90.00
_cell.angle_gamma   90.00
#
_symmetry.space_group_name_H-M   'P 1'
#
loop_
_entity.id
_entity.type
_entity.pdbx_description
1 polymer ?
#
loop_
_entity_poly.entity_id
_entity_poly.type
_entity_poly.pdbx_seq_one_letter_code
_entity_poly.pdbx_strand_id
1 'polypeptide(L)'
;MEKNIFNQELDTYFEKEGILHYSSCTNTLQQNGVAERKNRHQLEVARALLFQMKVSKTYWGEAVLTASYLINRMPSRVLQTQSLVQRLKTLFPNFQGIGSLPLKV
;
A
#
# COMPACT_ATOMS: atom_id res chain seq x y z
N MET A 1 -17.42 13.25 1.02
CA MET A 1 -16.16 13.59 1.70
C MET A 1 -16.23 12.92 3.06
N GLU A 2 -15.45 11.87 3.26
CA GLU A 2 -15.55 11.01 4.45
C GLU A 2 -15.16 11.80 5.69
N LYS A 3 -16.14 12.04 6.57
CA LYS A 3 -15.99 12.70 7.89
C LYS A 3 -15.09 11.93 8.89
N ASN A 4 -14.32 10.95 8.42
CA ASN A 4 -13.76 9.88 9.25
C ASN A 4 -12.26 10.06 9.59
N ILE A 5 -11.58 11.00 8.91
CA ILE A 5 -10.13 11.22 9.11
C ILE A 5 -9.86 12.27 10.21
N PHE A 6 -10.81 13.19 10.44
CA PHE A 6 -10.79 14.15 11.54
C PHE A 6 -11.52 13.56 12.76
N ASN A 7 -10.96 12.49 13.33
CA ASN A 7 -11.45 11.89 14.58
C ASN A 7 -10.46 12.20 15.69
N GLN A 8 -10.95 12.72 16.82
CA GLN A 8 -10.14 13.06 18.00
C GLN A 8 -9.35 11.86 18.55
N GLU A 9 -9.84 10.64 18.36
CA GLU A 9 -9.14 9.41 18.70
C GLU A 9 -7.89 9.15 17.82
N LEU A 10 -7.93 9.58 16.56
CA LEU A 10 -6.78 9.45 15.65
C LEU A 10 -5.72 10.50 15.95
N ASP A 11 -6.13 11.73 16.27
CA ASP A 11 -5.21 12.80 16.64
C ASP A 11 -4.40 12.44 17.89
N THR A 12 -5.07 11.90 18.92
CA THR A 12 -4.40 11.39 20.13
C THR A 12 -3.44 10.23 19.85
N TYR A 13 -3.79 9.34 18.92
CA TYR A 13 -2.88 8.28 18.49
C TYR A 13 -1.64 8.84 17.77
N PHE A 14 -1.84 9.78 16.85
CA PHE A 14 -0.73 10.38 16.09
C PHE A 14 0.23 11.13 17.00
N GLU A 15 -0.27 11.91 17.97
CA GLU A 15 0.56 12.58 18.97
C GLU A 15 1.37 11.57 19.80
N LYS A 16 0.73 10.48 20.25
CA LYS A 16 1.40 9.42 21.03
C LYS A 16 2.53 8.76 20.26
N GLU A 17 2.34 8.50 18.97
CA GLU A 17 3.35 7.87 18.11
C GLU A 17 4.32 8.88 17.47
N GLY A 18 4.18 10.17 17.77
CA GLY A 18 5.01 11.25 17.20
C GLY A 18 4.82 11.48 15.70
N ILE A 19 3.64 11.13 15.17
CA ILE A 19 3.28 11.30 13.76
C ILE A 19 2.67 12.68 13.55
N LEU A 20 3.22 13.45 12.61
CA LEU A 20 2.64 14.73 12.18
C LEU A 20 1.58 14.50 11.09
N HIS A 21 0.32 14.76 11.43
CA HIS A 21 -0.81 14.58 10.51
C HIS A 21 -1.04 15.83 9.66
N TYR A 22 -0.92 15.68 8.33
CA TYR A 22 -1.26 16.71 7.36
C TYR A 22 -2.49 16.30 6.54
N SER A 23 -3.53 17.12 6.55
CA SER A 23 -4.73 16.91 5.74
C SER A 23 -4.65 17.65 4.40
N SER A 24 -5.04 16.99 3.31
CA SER A 24 -5.26 17.64 2.02
C SER A 24 -6.43 18.65 2.10
N CYS A 25 -6.37 19.73 1.34
CA CYS A 25 -7.47 20.69 1.27
C CYS A 25 -8.73 20.03 0.68
N THR A 26 -9.89 20.47 1.16
CA THR A 26 -11.18 20.04 0.60
C THR A 26 -11.25 20.40 -0.89
N ASN A 27 -11.71 19.48 -1.74
CA ASN A 27 -11.86 19.64 -3.19
C ASN A 27 -10.55 19.71 -4.01
N THR A 28 -9.38 19.41 -3.43
CA THR A 28 -8.14 19.22 -4.21
C THR A 28 -7.82 17.74 -4.37
N LEU A 29 -8.63 17.03 -5.16
CA LEU A 29 -8.43 15.59 -5.47
C LEU A 29 -7.03 15.31 -6.06
N GLN A 30 -6.45 16.29 -6.75
CA GLN A 30 -5.11 16.21 -7.33
C GLN A 30 -4.02 15.96 -6.27
N GLN A 31 -4.21 16.39 -5.03
CA GLN A 31 -3.24 16.17 -3.94
C GLN A 31 -3.12 14.67 -3.57
N ASN A 32 -4.16 13.87 -3.80
CA ASN A 32 -4.18 12.44 -3.48
C ASN A 32 -3.85 11.54 -4.69
N GLY A 33 -3.49 12.13 -5.84
CA GLY A 33 -3.32 11.39 -7.09
C GLY A 33 -2.24 10.30 -7.06
N VAL A 34 -1.26 10.37 -6.17
CA VAL A 34 -0.28 9.28 -5.98
C VAL A 34 -0.93 8.08 -5.29
N ALA A 35 -1.62 8.31 -4.17
CA ALA A 35 -2.33 7.27 -3.42
C ALA A 35 -3.43 6.63 -4.26
N GLU A 36 -4.24 7.44 -4.95
CA GLU A 36 -5.31 6.95 -5.83
C GLU A 36 -4.78 6.04 -6.96
N ARG A 37 -3.70 6.45 -7.63
CA ARG A 37 -3.07 5.63 -8.68
C ARG A 37 -2.54 4.31 -8.13
N LYS A 38 -1.90 4.34 -6.95
CA LYS A 38 -1.37 3.13 -6.31
C LYS A 38 -2.48 2.17 -5.91
N ASN A 39 -3.56 2.68 -5.32
CA ASN A 39 -4.73 1.88 -4.93
C ASN A 39 -5.41 1.26 -6.14
N ARG A 40 -5.60 2.03 -7.22
CA ARG A 40 -6.16 1.53 -8.48
C ARG A 40 -5.32 0.41 -9.07
N HIS A 41 -4.00 0.62 -9.19
CA HIS A 41 -3.09 -0.38 -9.71
C HIS A 41 -3.10 -1.68 -8.88
N GLN A 42 -3.10 -1.58 -7.55
CA GLN A 42 -3.14 -2.74 -6.66
C GLN A 42 -4.44 -3.54 -6.84
N LEU A 43 -5.59 -2.87 -6.94
CA LEU A 43 -6.88 -3.52 -7.17
C LEU A 43 -6.98 -4.14 -8.56
N GLU A 44 -6.42 -3.50 -9.60
CA GLU A 44 -6.36 -4.06 -10.95
C GLU A 44 -5.53 -5.35 -10.98
N VAL A 45 -4.36 -5.37 -10.34
CA VAL A 45 -3.52 -6.57 -10.24
C VAL A 45 -4.24 -7.67 -9.44
N ALA A 46 -4.88 -7.35 -8.32
CA ALA A 46 -5.64 -8.33 -7.54
C ALA A 46 -6.80 -8.95 -8.35
N ARG A 47 -7.53 -8.13 -9.13
CA ARG A 47 -8.59 -8.61 -10.02
C ARG A 47 -8.05 -9.49 -11.15
N ALA A 48 -6.91 -9.11 -11.74
CA ALA A 48 -6.24 -9.91 -12.76
C ALA A 48 -5.80 -11.27 -12.20
N LEU A 49 -5.28 -11.32 -10.98
CA LEU A 49 -4.92 -12.58 -10.30
C LEU A 49 -6.14 -13.48 -10.08
N LEU A 50 -7.24 -12.93 -9.54
CA LEU A 50 -8.49 -13.70 -9.36
C LEU A 50 -9.01 -14.28 -10.67
N PHE A 51 -8.99 -13.47 -11.74
CA PHE A 51 -9.42 -13.90 -13.07
C PHE A 51 -8.50 -14.98 -13.65
N GLN A 52 -7.19 -14.78 -13.58
CA GLN A 52 -6.20 -15.71 -14.13
C GLN A 52 -6.18 -17.05 -13.41
N MET A 53 -6.29 -17.03 -12.08
CA MET A 53 -6.29 -18.25 -11.24
C MET A 53 -7.65 -18.95 -11.20
N LYS A 54 -8.70 -18.35 -11.80
CA LYS A 54 -10.09 -18.84 -11.78
C LYS A 54 -10.61 -19.09 -10.37
N VAL A 55 -10.29 -18.20 -9.44
CA VAL A 55 -10.65 -18.31 -8.03
C VAL A 55 -11.93 -17.49 -7.74
N SER A 56 -12.75 -17.97 -6.82
CA SER A 56 -13.95 -17.26 -6.36
C SER A 56 -13.60 -15.88 -5.79
N LYS A 57 -14.51 -14.91 -5.94
CA LYS A 57 -14.38 -13.56 -5.38
C LYS A 57 -14.32 -13.55 -3.84
N THR A 58 -14.69 -14.64 -3.18
CA THR A 58 -14.54 -14.80 -1.72
C THR A 58 -13.08 -14.65 -1.26
N TYR A 59 -12.12 -14.96 -2.12
CA TYR A 59 -10.68 -14.86 -1.84
C TYR A 59 -10.06 -13.50 -2.19
N TRP A 60 -10.86 -12.43 -2.28
CA TRP A 60 -10.37 -11.11 -2.64
C TRP A 60 -9.29 -10.58 -1.69
N GLY A 61 -9.37 -10.90 -0.39
CA GLY A 61 -8.34 -10.53 0.59
C GLY A 61 -6.98 -11.15 0.26
N GLU A 62 -6.97 -12.45 -0.01
CA GLU A 62 -5.75 -13.18 -0.41
C GLU A 62 -5.19 -12.68 -1.74
N ALA A 63 -6.07 -12.35 -2.69
CA ALA A 63 -5.64 -11.77 -3.96
C ALA A 63 -4.98 -10.39 -3.77
N VAL A 64 -5.48 -9.56 -2.86
CA VAL A 64 -4.88 -8.26 -2.53
C VAL A 64 -3.54 -8.42 -1.82
N LEU A 65 -3.43 -9.38 -0.89
CA LEU A 65 -2.15 -9.70 -0.22
C LEU A 65 -1.11 -10.19 -1.24
N THR A 66 -1.51 -11.11 -2.11
CA THR A 66 -0.66 -11.65 -3.18
C THR A 66 -0.23 -10.55 -4.15
N ALA A 67 -1.16 -9.69 -4.58
CA ALA A 67 -0.84 -8.54 -5.44
C ALA A 67 0.17 -7.61 -4.76
N SER A 68 -0.02 -7.29 -3.49
CA SER A 68 0.89 -6.43 -2.72
C SER A 68 2.29 -7.04 -2.62
N TYR A 69 2.36 -8.34 -2.34
CA TYR A 69 3.60 -9.09 -2.26
C TYR A 69 4.38 -9.03 -3.59
N LEU A 70 3.70 -9.33 -4.71
CA LEU A 70 4.31 -9.32 -6.04
C LEU A 70 4.75 -7.91 -6.44
N ILE A 71 3.87 -6.91 -6.34
CA ILE A 71 4.19 -5.53 -6.72
C ILE A 71 5.41 -4.99 -5.96
N ASN A 72 5.53 -5.31 -4.67
CA ASN A 72 6.65 -4.80 -3.86
C ASN A 72 7.97 -5.55 -4.10
N ARG A 73 7.94 -6.75 -4.69
CA ARG A 73 9.11 -7.61 -4.91
C ARG A 73 9.52 -7.76 -6.36
N MET A 74 8.67 -7.39 -7.31
CA MET A 74 9.02 -7.40 -8.73
C MET A 74 10.01 -6.27 -9.05
N PRO A 75 11.05 -6.54 -9.85
CA PRO A 75 11.96 -5.52 -10.33
C PRO A 75 11.25 -4.56 -11.27
N SER A 76 11.48 -3.26 -11.10
CA SER A 76 10.89 -2.22 -11.96
C SER A 76 11.97 -1.54 -12.79
N ARG A 77 11.67 -1.26 -14.07
CA ARG A 77 12.58 -0.49 -14.94
C ARG A 77 12.81 0.93 -14.41
N VAL A 78 11.79 1.53 -13.81
CA VAL A 78 11.88 2.87 -13.19
C VAL A 78 12.87 2.89 -12.03
N LEU A 79 13.11 1.73 -11.41
CA LEU A 79 14.04 1.55 -10.29
C LEU A 79 15.35 0.87 -10.72
N GLN A 80 15.74 0.98 -11.99
CA GLN A 80 16.97 0.35 -12.50
C GLN A 80 17.01 -1.16 -12.18
N THR A 81 15.90 -1.85 -12.46
CA THR A 81 15.68 -3.30 -12.22
C THR A 81 15.78 -3.73 -10.75
N GLN A 82 15.74 -2.79 -9.79
CA GLN A 82 15.54 -3.09 -8.38
C GLN A 82 14.05 -3.23 -8.05
N SER A 83 13.74 -4.03 -7.03
CA SER A 83 12.38 -4.08 -6.45
C SER A 83 12.16 -2.99 -5.41
N LEU A 84 10.89 -2.65 -5.14
CA LEU A 84 10.54 -1.65 -4.13
C LEU A 84 11.07 -2.02 -2.74
N VAL A 85 10.99 -3.30 -2.36
CA VAL A 85 11.56 -3.77 -1.08
C VAL A 85 13.07 -3.58 -1.01
N GLN A 86 13.80 -3.86 -2.09
CA GLN A 86 15.25 -3.65 -2.12
C GLN A 86 15.56 -2.16 -1.99
N ARG A 87 14.87 -1.32 -2.76
CA ARG A 87 15.04 0.13 -2.68
C ARG A 87 14.75 0.68 -1.29
N LEU A 88 13.68 0.21 -0.64
CA LEU A 88 13.32 0.64 0.71
C LEU A 88 14.40 0.24 1.73
N LYS A 89 14.93 -0.99 1.64
CA LYS A 89 16.04 -1.45 2.51
C LYS A 89 17.32 -0.64 2.31
N THR A 90 17.63 -0.24 1.08
CA THR A 90 18.80 0.61 0.81
C THR A 90 18.66 2.00 1.41
N LEU A 91 17.44 2.55 1.46
CA LEU A 91 17.17 3.87 2.03
C LEU A 91 17.07 3.85 3.56
N PHE A 92 16.55 2.76 4.13
CA PHE A 92 16.34 2.60 5.56
C PHE A 92 16.91 1.26 6.05
N PRO A 93 18.23 1.17 6.28
CA PRO A 93 18.89 -0.08 6.64
C PRO A 93 18.41 -0.68 7.97
N ASN A 94 17.91 0.16 8.89
CA ASN A 94 17.40 -0.25 10.20
C ASN A 94 15.90 -0.62 10.19
N PHE A 95 15.23 -0.60 9.04
CA PHE A 95 13.80 -0.86 8.95
C PHE A 95 13.49 -2.36 9.07
N GLN A 96 12.94 -2.78 10.21
CA GLN A 96 12.66 -4.20 10.52
C GLN A 96 11.34 -4.72 9.92
N GLY A 97 10.49 -3.86 9.36
CA GLY A 97 9.08 -4.17 9.05
C GLY A 97 8.80 -5.01 7.79
N ILE A 98 9.77 -5.27 6.90
CA ILE A 98 9.50 -5.92 5.60
C ILE A 98 9.74 -7.43 5.61
N GLY A 99 10.50 -7.93 6.59
CA GLY A 99 10.83 -9.36 6.69
C GLY A 99 9.70 -10.22 7.26
N SER A 100 8.73 -9.61 7.94
CA SER A 100 7.74 -10.30 8.77
C SER A 100 6.39 -10.53 8.12
N LEU A 101 6.13 -10.02 6.90
CA LEU A 101 4.90 -10.33 6.17
C LEU A 101 4.95 -11.82 5.81
N PRO A 102 4.16 -12.67 6.49
CA PRO A 102 4.27 -14.10 6.30
C PRO A 102 3.81 -14.43 4.89
N LEU A 103 4.51 -15.38 4.25
CA LEU A 103 4.02 -16.12 3.10
C LEU A 103 2.86 -17.02 3.57
N LYS A 104 1.76 -16.45 4.05
CA LYS A 104 0.53 -17.24 4.21
C LYS A 104 -0.16 -17.23 2.85
N VAL A 105 0.31 -18.18 2.03
CA VAL A 105 -0.57 -18.92 1.12
C VAL A 105 -1.41 -19.86 1.97
#